data_AF-A0AAF0C592-F1
#
_entry.id   AF-A0AAF0C592-F1
#
_cell.length_a   1.000
_cell.length_b   1.000
_cell.length_c   1.000
_cell.angle_alpha   90.00
_cell.angle_beta   90.00
_cell.angle_gamma   90.00
#
_symmetry.space_group_name_H-M   'P 1'
#
loop_
_entity.id
_entity.type
_entity.pdbx_description
1 polymer ?
#
loop_
_entity_poly.entity_id
_entity_poly.type
_entity_poly.pdbx_seq_one_letter_code
_entity_poly.pdbx_strand_id
1 'polypeptide(L)'
;MRFPEDKCDFEGNTEGIGPRDYPKGKIARSILYMIWKYNLPDHGLRPLMLKWNKKFPTTKEEQWRNKQIQQIQNNKNCFIKNKT
;
A
#
# COMPACT_ATOMS: atom_id res chain seq x y z
N MET A 1 -5.90 0.02 -23.02
CA MET A 1 -4.49 0.08 -23.47
C MET A 1 -3.82 -1.19 -22.99
N ARG A 2 -3.48 -2.12 -23.88
CA ARG A 2 -2.79 -3.38 -23.55
C ARG A 2 -1.46 -3.32 -24.28
N PHE A 3 -0.39 -3.04 -23.56
CA PHE A 3 0.95 -3.00 -24.15
C PHE A 3 1.34 -4.43 -24.52
N PRO A 4 1.54 -4.76 -25.80
CA PRO A 4 1.68 -6.15 -26.26
C PRO A 4 3.03 -6.81 -25.90
N GLU A 5 3.98 -6.07 -25.33
CA GLU A 5 5.37 -6.54 -25.15
C GLU A 5 5.83 -6.59 -23.69
N ASP A 6 5.01 -6.12 -22.75
CA ASP A 6 5.37 -6.05 -21.34
C ASP A 6 4.67 -7.14 -20.53
N LYS A 7 5.41 -7.87 -19.68
CA LYS A 7 4.88 -8.77 -18.63
C LYS A 7 4.12 -8.00 -17.53
N CYS A 8 3.30 -7.02 -17.92
CA CYS A 8 2.53 -6.14 -17.09
C CYS A 8 1.11 -6.71 -16.94
N ASP A 9 0.85 -7.34 -15.80
CA ASP A 9 -0.45 -7.85 -15.34
C ASP A 9 -1.27 -6.76 -14.61
N PHE A 10 -1.03 -5.48 -14.95
CA PHE A 10 -1.87 -4.40 -14.45
C PHE A 10 -3.18 -4.39 -15.22
N GLU A 11 -4.29 -4.43 -14.48
CA GLU A 11 -5.64 -4.45 -15.03
C GLU A 11 -6.36 -3.14 -14.70
N GLY A 12 -7.10 -2.60 -15.66
CA GLY A 12 -7.92 -1.40 -15.46
C GLY A 12 -9.13 -1.42 -16.36
N ASN A 13 -10.30 -1.12 -15.79
CA ASN A 13 -11.56 -0.95 -16.50
C ASN A 13 -12.29 0.30 -15.97
N THR A 14 -13.52 0.54 -16.43
CA THR A 14 -14.34 1.67 -15.99
C THR A 14 -14.76 1.57 -14.51
N GLU A 15 -14.71 0.39 -13.92
CA GLU A 15 -15.13 0.12 -12.53
C GLU A 15 -13.98 0.20 -11.54
N GLY A 16 -12.73 0.14 -12.01
CA GLY A 16 -11.57 0.27 -11.14
C GLY A 16 -10.26 -0.21 -11.74
N ILE A 17 -9.24 -0.16 -10.88
CA ILE A 17 -7.87 -0.56 -11.20
C ILE A 17 -7.48 -1.75 -10.31
N GLY A 18 -7.05 -2.83 -10.95
CA GLY A 18 -6.41 -4.00 -10.36
C GLY A 18 -4.89 -3.88 -10.48
N PRO A 19 -4.18 -3.37 -9.47
CA PRO A 19 -2.73 -3.38 -9.49
C PRO A 19 -2.20 -4.81 -9.43
N ARG A 20 -0.92 -4.99 -9.81
CA ARG A 20 -0.20 -6.26 -9.61
C ARG A 20 -0.16 -6.66 -8.13
N ASP A 21 0.13 -7.91 -7.84
CA ASP A 21 0.20 -8.39 -6.45
C ASP A 21 1.33 -7.73 -5.63
N TYR A 22 2.50 -7.51 -6.25
CA TYR A 22 3.67 -6.89 -5.61
C TYR A 22 3.38 -5.55 -4.89
N PRO A 23 2.74 -4.55 -5.52
CA PRO A 23 2.44 -3.26 -4.88
C PRO A 23 1.24 -3.27 -3.92
N LYS A 24 0.35 -4.29 -3.92
CA LYS A 24 -0.90 -4.26 -3.14
C LYS A 24 -0.68 -4.01 -1.64
N GLY A 25 0.34 -4.64 -1.05
CA GLY A 25 0.69 -4.41 0.35
C GLY A 25 1.14 -2.98 0.62
N LYS A 26 2.02 -2.44 -0.24
CA LYS A 26 2.54 -1.06 -0.17
C LYS A 26 1.40 -0.03 -0.26
N ILE A 27 0.48 -0.23 -1.20
CA ILE A 27 -0.72 0.61 -1.40
C ILE A 27 -1.61 0.56 -0.15
N ALA A 28 -1.91 -0.64 0.33
CA ALA A 28 -2.78 -0.85 1.48
C ALA A 28 -2.28 -0.13 2.74
N ARG A 29 -1.00 -0.28 3.08
CA ARG A 29 -0.41 0.38 4.25
C ARG A 29 -0.39 1.90 4.12
N SER A 30 -0.20 2.41 2.91
CA SER A 30 -0.20 3.86 2.65
C SER A 30 -1.60 4.44 2.85
N ILE A 31 -2.63 3.81 2.25
CA ILE A 31 -4.03 4.27 2.39
C ILE A 31 -4.50 4.15 3.84
N LEU A 32 -4.23 3.02 4.51
CA LEU A 32 -4.59 2.84 5.93
C LEU A 32 -3.94 3.91 6.82
N TYR A 33 -2.68 4.25 6.56
CA TYR A 33 -1.99 5.32 7.28
C TYR A 33 -2.65 6.67 7.08
N MET A 34 -2.98 7.05 5.84
CA MET A 34 -3.61 8.34 5.57
C MET A 34 -4.98 8.46 6.24
N ILE A 35 -5.79 7.40 6.13
CA ILE A 35 -7.11 7.33 6.76
C ILE A 35 -6.98 7.45 8.30
N TRP A 36 -6.07 6.70 8.91
CA TRP A 36 -5.88 6.71 10.37
C TRP A 36 -5.27 8.02 10.89
N LYS A 37 -4.21 8.52 10.24
CA LYS A 37 -3.42 9.67 10.71
C LYS A 37 -4.18 10.99 10.55
N TYR A 38 -4.93 11.13 9.48
CA TYR A 38 -5.62 12.37 9.12
C TYR A 38 -7.14 12.29 9.23
N ASN A 39 -7.67 11.19 9.78
CA ASN A 39 -9.10 10.94 9.96
C ASN A 39 -9.92 11.14 8.67
N LEU A 40 -9.38 10.65 7.54
CA LEU A 40 -10.04 10.77 6.24
C LEU A 40 -11.20 9.77 6.12
N PRO A 41 -12.27 10.11 5.40
CA PRO A 41 -13.31 9.15 5.04
C PRO A 41 -12.69 8.02 4.20
N ASP A 42 -13.02 6.77 4.52
CA ASP A 42 -12.44 5.62 3.83
C ASP A 42 -13.19 5.21 2.55
N HIS A 43 -14.40 5.73 2.33
CA HIS A 43 -15.23 5.46 1.14
C HIS A 43 -15.39 3.96 0.84
N GLY A 44 -15.41 3.10 1.87
CA GLY A 44 -15.54 1.65 1.71
C GLY A 44 -14.25 0.93 1.31
N LEU A 45 -13.12 1.64 1.18
CA LEU A 45 -11.83 1.02 0.86
C LEU A 45 -11.21 0.29 2.06
N ARG A 46 -11.55 0.68 3.29
CA ARG A 46 -10.89 0.16 4.50
C ARG A 46 -10.88 -1.38 4.59
N PRO A 47 -11.98 -2.11 4.34
CA PRO A 47 -11.98 -3.58 4.39
C PRO A 47 -11.02 -4.21 3.38
N LEU A 48 -10.98 -3.69 2.15
CA LEU A 48 -10.07 -4.17 1.09
C LEU A 48 -8.61 -3.92 1.47
N MET A 49 -8.29 -2.72 1.98
CA MET A 49 -6.93 -2.39 2.39
C MET A 49 -6.46 -3.23 3.58
N LEU A 50 -7.33 -3.51 4.57
CA LEU A 50 -7.00 -4.43 5.66
C LEU A 50 -6.70 -5.85 5.15
N LYS A 51 -7.52 -6.35 4.20
CA LYS A 51 -7.30 -7.65 3.56
C LYS A 51 -5.94 -7.70 2.83
N TRP A 52 -5.63 -6.68 2.05
CA TRP A 52 -4.36 -6.59 1.32
C TRP A 52 -3.15 -6.44 2.25
N ASN A 53 -3.27 -5.64 3.30
CA ASN A 53 -2.20 -5.48 4.29
C ASN A 53 -1.87 -6.81 5.00
N LYS A 54 -2.90 -7.63 5.30
CA LYS A 54 -2.72 -8.97 5.88
C LYS A 54 -2.14 -9.97 4.87
N LYS A 55 -2.62 -9.95 3.62
CA LYS A 55 -2.22 -10.90 2.57
C LYS A 55 -0.79 -10.66 2.07
N PHE A 56 -0.36 -9.39 1.96
CA PHE A 56 0.93 -9.00 1.39
C PHE A 56 1.80 -8.37 2.48
N PRO A 57 2.65 -9.15 3.17
CA PRO A 57 3.41 -8.69 4.32
C PRO A 57 4.41 -7.57 3.95
N THR A 58 4.81 -6.80 4.95
CA THR A 58 5.81 -5.75 4.80
C THR A 58 7.16 -6.31 4.35
N THR A 59 7.80 -5.66 3.37
CA THR A 59 9.15 -6.01 2.91
C THR A 59 10.25 -5.27 3.67
N LYS A 60 11.50 -5.75 3.57
CA LYS A 60 12.68 -5.06 4.15
C LYS A 60 12.86 -3.65 3.58
N GLU A 61 12.60 -3.50 2.28
CA GLU A 61 12.65 -2.21 1.58
C GLU A 61 11.63 -1.21 2.16
N GLU A 62 10.41 -1.66 2.47
CA GLU A 62 9.40 -0.81 3.11
C GLU A 62 9.78 -0.39 4.53
N GLN A 63 10.36 -1.31 5.31
CA GLN A 63 10.85 -1.00 6.65
C GLN A 63 11.99 0.02 6.61
N TRP A 64 12.96 -0.18 5.71
CA TRP A 64 14.05 0.77 5.50
C TRP A 64 13.51 2.15 5.12
N ARG A 65 12.61 2.21 4.11
CA ARG A 65 11.99 3.47 3.67
C ARG A 65 11.22 4.15 4.82
N ASN A 66 10.46 3.41 5.61
CA ASN A 66 9.72 3.97 6.75
C ASN A 66 10.65 4.56 7.82
N LYS A 67 11.81 3.92 8.06
CA LYS A 67 12.84 4.46 8.96
C LYS A 67 13.43 5.76 8.42
N GLN A 68 13.72 5.84 7.12
CA GLN A 68 14.23 7.08 6.51
C GLN A 68 13.20 8.21 6.59
N ILE A 69 11.93 7.93 6.30
CA ILE A 69 10.84 8.89 6.43
C ILE A 69 10.71 9.39 7.87
N GLN A 70 10.81 8.50 8.86
CA GLN A 70 10.76 8.88 10.27
C GLN A 70 11.86 9.86 10.66
N GLN A 71 13.08 9.66 10.16
CA GLN A 71 14.20 10.55 10.44
C GLN A 71 13.98 11.97 9.89
N ILE A 72 13.29 12.09 8.76
CA ILE A 72 13.08 13.38 8.06
C ILE A 72 11.80 14.07 8.55
N GLN A 73 10.70 13.34 8.66
CA GLN A 73 9.36 13.91 8.93
C GLN A 73 8.93 13.78 10.39
N ASN A 74 9.75 13.13 11.23
CA ASN A 74 9.44 12.83 12.64
C ASN A 74 8.12 12.07 12.85
N ASN A 75 7.64 11.37 11.82
CA ASN A 75 6.48 10.51 11.88
C ASN A 75 6.72 9.22 11.08
N LYS A 76 6.04 8.13 11.45
CA LYS A 76 6.19 6.83 10.80
C LYS A 76 4.85 6.22 10.46
N ASN A 77 4.80 5.45 9.38
CA ASN A 77 3.64 4.64 9.07
C ASN A 77 3.56 3.46 10.05
N CYS A 78 2.57 3.47 10.94
CA CYS A 78 2.35 2.43 11.95
C CYS A 78 1.88 1.09 11.38
N PHE A 79 1.44 1.04 10.13
CA PHE A 79 1.04 -0.18 9.43
C PHE A 79 2.23 -0.93 8.81
N ILE A 80 3.42 -0.32 8.75
CA ILE A 80 4.67 -0.97 8.36
C ILE A 80 5.29 -1.59 9.62
N LYS A 81 5.17 -2.91 9.75
CA LYS A 81 5.74 -3.66 10.89
C LYS A 81 7.19 -4.05 10.60
N ASN A 82 8.07 -3.83 11.57
CA ASN A 82 9.38 -4.46 11.57
C ASN A 82 9.18 -5.93 11.95
N LYS A 83 9.68 -6.84 11.11
CA LYS A 83 9.91 -8.22 11.56
C LYS A 83 11.21 -8.16 12.36
N THR A 84 11.11 -8.44 13.66
CA THR A 84 12.27 -8.66 14.53
C THR A 84 13.03 -9.88 14.04
#